data_AF-A0A953MTE5-F1
#
_entry.id   AF-A0A953MTE5-F1
#
_cell.length_a   1.000
_cell.length_b   1.000
_cell.length_c   1.000
_cell.angle_alpha   90.00
_cell.angle_beta   90.00
_cell.angle_gamma   90.00
#
_symmetry.space_group_name_H-M   'P 1'
#
loop_
_entity.id
_entity.type
_entity.pdbx_description
1 polymer ?
#
loop_
_entity_poly.entity_id
_entity_poly.type
_entity_poly.pdbx_seq_one_letter_code
_entity_poly.pdbx_strand_id
1 'polypeptide(L)'
;MANHKSAKKRIKTSEKRRVINKSGESKLKTVVKKVMAATEKAEAEKSYKEAIALLDRGVNKGLLHINTASRKKAALTKYINSFTAETAAE
;
A
#
# COMPACT_ATOMS: atom_id res chain seq x y z
N MET A 1 -22.34 -5.49 23.98
CA MET A 1 -21.50 -5.61 25.20
C MET A 1 -20.87 -7.01 25.19
N ALA A 2 -19.57 -7.15 25.46
CA ALA A 2 -18.95 -8.49 25.55
C ALA A 2 -19.16 -9.05 26.96
N ASN A 3 -20.01 -10.06 27.08
CA ASN A 3 -20.39 -10.61 28.38
C ASN A 3 -19.40 -11.68 28.87
N HIS A 4 -18.73 -12.39 27.96
CA HIS A 4 -17.74 -13.40 28.31
C HIS A 4 -16.31 -12.83 28.46
N LYS A 5 -15.49 -13.39 29.37
CA LYS A 5 -14.10 -12.94 29.61
C LYS A 5 -13.25 -12.97 28.34
N SER A 6 -13.39 -14.02 27.52
CA SER A 6 -12.68 -14.13 26.23
C SER A 6 -13.10 -13.05 25.24
N ALA A 7 -14.38 -12.68 25.21
CA ALA A 7 -14.90 -11.64 24.32
C ALA A 7 -14.37 -10.25 24.73
N LYS A 8 -14.34 -9.92 26.03
CA LYS A 8 -13.73 -8.67 26.52
C LYS A 8 -12.24 -8.58 26.13
N LYS A 9 -11.50 -9.69 26.20
CA LYS A 9 -10.11 -9.77 25.76
C LYS A 9 -9.98 -9.55 24.25
N ARG A 10 -10.86 -10.17 23.44
CA ARG A 10 -10.86 -10.01 21.98
C ARG A 10 -11.05 -8.56 21.57
N ILE A 11 -12.02 -7.84 22.15
CA ILE A 11 -12.24 -6.41 21.87
C ILE A 11 -10.97 -5.60 22.10
N LYS A 12 -10.33 -5.74 23.27
CA LYS A 12 -9.07 -5.03 23.58
C LYS A 12 -7.96 -5.35 22.58
N THR A 13 -7.81 -6.62 22.19
CA THR A 13 -6.78 -7.01 21.20
C THR A 13 -7.10 -6.53 19.79
N SER A 14 -8.37 -6.52 19.39
CA SER A 14 -8.78 -6.04 18.06
C SER A 14 -8.60 -4.55 17.93
N GLU A 15 -8.87 -3.76 18.97
CA GLU A 15 -8.66 -2.31 18.96
C GLU A 15 -7.17 -1.97 18.79
N LYS A 16 -6.29 -2.64 19.55
CA LYS A 16 -4.84 -2.46 19.41
C LYS A 16 -4.36 -2.76 17.97
N ARG A 17 -4.81 -3.89 17.40
CA ARG A 17 -4.50 -4.27 16.02
C ARG A 17 -5.07 -3.27 15.01
N ARG A 18 -6.30 -2.79 15.22
CA ARG A 18 -6.97 -1.81 14.35
C ARG A 18 -6.19 -0.51 14.27
N VAL A 19 -5.70 0.02 15.39
CA VAL A 19 -4.92 1.28 15.40
C VAL A 19 -3.62 1.13 14.59
N ILE A 20 -2.88 0.04 14.82
CA ILE A 20 -1.64 -0.24 14.10
C ILE A 20 -1.91 -0.41 12.60
N ASN A 21 -2.90 -1.24 12.24
CA ASN A 21 -3.25 -1.50 10.84
C ASN A 21 -3.74 -0.25 10.13
N LYS A 22 -4.55 0.59 10.80
CA LYS A 22 -5.01 1.88 10.25
C LYS A 22 -3.82 2.77 9.89
N SER A 23 -2.82 2.87 10.76
CA SER A 23 -1.62 3.68 10.47
C SER A 23 -0.82 3.12 9.28
N GLY A 24 -0.68 1.80 9.19
CA GLY A 24 0.03 1.15 8.10
C GLY A 24 -0.71 1.28 6.77
N GLU A 25 -2.03 1.11 6.77
CA GLU A 25 -2.87 1.27 5.59
C GLU A 25 -2.83 2.72 5.07
N SER A 26 -2.90 3.72 5.96
CA SER A 26 -2.76 5.12 5.58
C SER A 26 -1.40 5.39 4.93
N LYS A 27 -0.29 4.90 5.51
CA LYS A 27 1.04 5.04 4.92
C LYS A 27 1.11 4.44 3.50
N LEU A 28 0.55 3.24 3.31
CA LEU A 28 0.50 2.60 1.99
C LEU A 28 -0.30 3.43 0.98
N LYS A 29 -1.47 3.96 1.39
CA LYS A 29 -2.28 4.82 0.53
C LYS A 29 -1.54 6.11 0.15
N THR A 30 -0.85 6.73 1.10
CA THR A 30 -0.05 7.94 0.85
C THR A 30 1.07 7.69 -0.16
N VAL A 31 1.83 6.61 0.00
CA VAL A 31 2.96 6.32 -0.91
C VAL A 31 2.46 5.98 -2.32
N VAL A 32 1.37 5.21 -2.44
CA VAL A 32 0.73 4.96 -3.75
C VAL A 32 0.27 6.28 -4.39
N LYS A 33 -0.35 7.17 -3.62
CA LYS A 33 -0.78 8.49 -4.12
C LYS A 33 0.40 9.36 -4.55
N LYS A 34 1.54 9.30 -3.85
CA LYS A 34 2.77 10.02 -4.25
C LYS A 34 3.26 9.59 -5.63
N VAL A 35 3.28 8.28 -5.91
CA VAL A 35 3.67 7.79 -7.25
C VAL A 35 2.72 8.32 -8.32
N MET A 36 1.41 8.28 -8.08
CA MET A 36 0.41 8.76 -9.03
C MET A 36 0.35 10.29 -9.19
N ALA A 37 0.92 11.04 -8.24
CA ALA A 37 0.97 12.50 -8.30
C ALA A 37 2.28 13.04 -8.91
N ALA A 38 3.27 12.17 -9.11
CA ALA A 38 4.53 12.55 -9.75
C ALA A 38 4.27 12.90 -11.23
N THR A 39 4.79 14.04 -11.66
CA THR A 39 4.75 14.55 -13.04
C THR A 39 6.02 14.16 -13.81
N GLU A 40 7.15 14.04 -13.10
CA GLU A 40 8.45 13.70 -13.68
C GLU A 40 8.77 12.21 -13.53
N LYS A 41 9.28 11.60 -14.60
CA LYS A 41 9.63 10.17 -14.63
C LYS A 41 10.64 9.78 -13.54
N ALA A 42 11.67 10.60 -13.33
CA ALA A 42 12.71 10.31 -12.34
C ALA A 42 12.17 10.30 -10.89
N GLU A 43 11.19 11.15 -10.59
CA GLU A 43 10.55 11.20 -9.26
C GLU A 43 9.56 10.04 -9.08
N ALA A 44 8.84 9.68 -10.15
CA ALA A 44 7.94 8.54 -10.18
C ALA A 44 8.70 7.23 -9.91
N GLU A 45 9.86 7.01 -10.55
CA GLU A 45 10.67 5.81 -10.38
C GLU A 45 11.23 5.65 -8.96
N LYS A 46 11.68 6.75 -8.33
CA LYS A 46 12.14 6.73 -6.94
C LYS A 46 11.00 6.34 -5.99
N SER A 47 9.86 7.03 -6.13
CA SER A 47 8.67 6.79 -5.31
C SER A 47 8.10 5.39 -5.52
N TYR A 48 8.23 4.84 -6.72
CA TYR A 48 7.77 3.50 -7.06
C TYR A 48 8.55 2.39 -6.38
N LYS A 49 9.89 2.49 -6.34
CA LYS A 49 10.73 1.52 -5.62
C LYS A 49 10.34 1.46 -4.14
N GLU A 50 10.10 2.62 -3.52
CA GLU A 50 9.59 2.70 -2.15
C GLU A 50 8.21 2.06 -2.02
N ALA A 51 7.30 2.35 -2.96
CA ALA A 51 5.94 1.82 -2.96
C ALA A 51 5.90 0.30 -3.03
N ILE A 52 6.69 -0.33 -3.92
CA ILE A 52 6.77 -1.80 -4.02
C ILE A 52 7.26 -2.40 -2.72
N ALA A 53 8.37 -1.89 -2.19
CA ALA A 53 8.97 -2.43 -0.97
C ALA A 53 8.02 -2.34 0.23
N LEU A 54 7.22 -1.27 0.31
CA LEU A 54 6.20 -1.09 1.33
C LEU A 54 5.00 -2.01 1.14
N LEU A 55 4.52 -2.20 -0.09
CA LEU A 55 3.43 -3.13 -0.41
C LEU A 55 3.79 -4.56 -0.01
N ASP A 56 5.00 -5.01 -0.33
CA ASP A 56 5.46 -6.37 0.01
C ASP A 56 5.65 -6.57 1.51
N ARG A 57 6.20 -5.57 2.20
CA ARG A 57 6.22 -5.57 3.67
C ARG A 57 4.81 -5.58 4.26
N GLY A 58 3.86 -4.94 3.61
CA GLY A 58 2.44 -4.94 4.00
C GLY A 58 1.79 -6.32 3.89
N VAL A 59 2.14 -7.10 2.86
CA VAL A 59 1.69 -8.49 2.71
C VAL A 59 2.28 -9.37 3.79
N ASN A 60 3.59 -9.30 4.03
CA ASN A 60 4.27 -10.12 5.04
C ASN A 60 3.73 -9.87 6.46
N LYS A 61 3.32 -8.63 6.75
CA LYS A 61 2.70 -8.27 8.04
C LYS A 61 1.19 -8.60 8.12
N GLY A 62 0.60 -9.14 7.05
CA GLY A 62 -0.83 -9.46 6.99
C GLY A 62 -1.75 -8.23 6.92
N LEU A 63 -1.23 -7.06 6.55
CA LEU A 63 -2.06 -5.84 6.36
C LEU A 63 -2.82 -5.89 5.04
N LEU A 64 -2.25 -6.52 4.00
CA LEU A 64 -2.86 -6.66 2.68
C LEU A 64 -2.83 -8.12 2.23
N HIS A 65 -3.88 -8.53 1.52
CA HIS A 65 -3.86 -9.80 0.80
C HIS A 65 -2.91 -9.72 -0.40
N ILE A 66 -2.26 -10.84 -0.73
CA ILE A 66 -1.29 -10.94 -1.83
C ILE A 66 -1.87 -10.41 -3.15
N ASN A 67 -3.10 -10.82 -3.51
CA ASN A 67 -3.77 -10.35 -4.73
C ASN A 67 -4.01 -8.83 -4.73
N THR A 68 -4.30 -8.24 -3.58
CA THR A 68 -4.48 -6.79 -3.47
C THR A 68 -3.16 -6.05 -3.69
N ALA A 69 -2.05 -6.58 -3.17
CA ALA A 69 -0.73 -6.05 -3.45
C ALA A 69 -0.37 -6.20 -4.95
N SER A 70 -0.59 -7.38 -5.54
CA SER A 70 -0.33 -7.63 -6.96
C SER A 70 -1.10 -6.69 -7.89
N ARG A 71 -2.40 -6.47 -7.63
CA ARG A 71 -3.21 -5.49 -8.39
C ARG A 71 -2.62 -4.08 -8.31
N LYS A 72 -2.20 -3.65 -7.11
CA LYS A 72 -1.61 -2.31 -6.92
C LYS A 72 -0.26 -2.18 -7.63
N LYS A 73 0.59 -3.20 -7.56
CA LYS A 73 1.87 -3.21 -8.30
C LYS A 73 1.61 -3.07 -9.80
N ALA A 74 0.73 -3.90 -10.36
CA ALA A 74 0.41 -3.87 -11.78
C ALA A 74 -0.11 -2.49 -12.24
N ALA A 75 -0.99 -1.86 -11.45
CA ALA A 75 -1.49 -0.52 -11.74
C ALA A 75 -0.38 0.54 -11.73
N LEU A 76 0.53 0.49 -10.75
CA LEU A 76 1.66 1.42 -10.66
C LEU A 76 2.68 1.20 -11.79
N THR A 77 2.97 -0.05 -12.16
CA THR A 77 3.85 -0.35 -13.30
C THR A 77 3.27 0.21 -14.59
N LYS A 78 1.95 0.05 -14.82
CA LYS A 78 1.27 0.60 -16.00
C LYS A 78 1.39 2.13 -16.07
N TYR A 79 1.27 2.81 -14.94
CA TYR A 79 1.40 4.27 -14.85
C TYR A 79 2.83 4.76 -15.15
N ILE A 80 3.86 4.04 -14.70
CA ILE A 80 5.24 4.44 -15.01
C ILE A 80 5.55 4.18 -16.48
N ASN A 81 5.08 3.06 -17.01
CA ASN A 81 5.28 2.73 -18.42
C ASN A 81 4.61 3.74 -19.35
N SER A 82 3.50 4.39 -18.96
CA SER A 82 2.90 5.43 -19.81
C SER A 82 3.81 6.64 -20.00
N PHE A 83 4.57 7.07 -18.99
CA PHE A 83 5.59 8.12 -19.17
C PHE A 83 6.72 7.71 -20.11
N THR A 84 7.01 6.41 -20.19
CA THR A 84 8.09 5.90 -21.06
C THR A 84 7.64 5.72 -22.51
N ALA A 85 6.35 5.46 -22.72
CA ALA A 85 5.78 5.23 -24.05
C ALA A 85 5.69 6.53 -24.86
N GLU A 86 5.41 7.67 -24.23
CA GLU A 86 5.42 8.98 -24.92
C GLU A 86 6.80 9.36 -25.45
N THR A 87 7.88 9.01 -24.74
CA THR A 87 9.26 9.28 -25.19
C THR A 87 9.79 8.34 -26.29
N ALA A 88 9.07 7.27 -26.63
CA ALA A 88 9.51 6.27 -27.61
C ALA A 88 8.68 6.28 -28.91
N ALA A 89 7.68 7.15 -29.00
CA ALA A 89 6.81 7.33 -30.16
C ALA A 89 7.17 8.54 -31.03
N GLU A 90 8.21 9.30 -30.65
CA GLU A 90 8.91 10.30 -31.47
C GLU A 90 10.25 9.72 -31.96
#